data_AF-A0A167AA52-F1
#
_entry.id   AF-A0A167AA52-F1
#
_cell.length_a   1.000
_cell.length_b   1.000
_cell.length_c   1.000
_cell.angle_alpha   90.00
_cell.angle_beta   90.00
_cell.angle_gamma   90.00
#
_symmetry.space_group_name_H-M   'P 1'
#
loop_
_entity.id
_entity.type
_entity.pdbx_description
1 polymer ?
#
loop_
_entity_poly.entity_id
_entity_poly.type
_entity_poly.pdbx_seq_one_letter_code
_entity_poly.pdbx_strand_id
1 'polypeptide(L)' 'MKFKFKGINYYEDSENNYVGAVNTCSIVKEFADFQAAIDYVADHKGFLIAEDGKTAFNVLTITEID' A
#
# COMPACT_ATOMS: atom_id res chain seq x y z
N MET A 1 -13.11 -7.68 8.94
CA MET A 1 -13.03 -6.22 8.79
C MET A 1 -12.31 -5.89 7.49
N LYS A 2 -12.73 -4.86 6.74
CA LYS A 2 -12.09 -4.46 5.49
C LYS A 2 -11.08 -3.35 5.76
N PHE A 3 -9.91 -3.44 5.15
CA PHE A 3 -8.83 -2.47 5.29
C PHE A 3 -8.37 -1.99 3.93
N LYS A 4 -8.27 -0.67 3.78
CA LYS A 4 -7.63 -0.01 2.65
C LYS A 4 -6.19 0.30 2.98
N PHE A 5 -5.28 -0.22 2.17
CA PHE A 5 -3.85 0.08 2.20
C PHE A 5 -3.58 1.10 1.12
N LYS A 6 -2.91 2.20 1.46
CA LYS A 6 -2.47 3.19 0.47
C LYS A 6 -0.97 3.36 0.55
N GLY A 7 -0.36 3.58 -0.60
CA GLY A 7 1.05 3.88 -0.70
C GLY A 7 1.43 4.57 -1.99
N ILE A 8 2.73 4.73 -2.15
CA ILE A 8 3.35 5.25 -3.36
C ILE A 8 4.12 4.11 -4.02
N ASN A 9 3.97 3.96 -5.33
CA ASN A 9 4.87 3.10 -6.09
C ASN A 9 6.29 3.67 -5.97
N TYR A 10 7.23 2.85 -5.53
CA TYR A 10 8.64 3.23 -5.50
C TYR A 10 9.31 2.78 -6.81
N TYR A 11 10.16 3.65 -7.34
CA TYR A 11 10.82 3.64 -8.67
C TYR A 11 10.03 4.19 -9.86
N GLU A 12 9.99 5.52 -9.98
CA GLU A 12 10.33 6.16 -11.26
C GLU A 12 11.60 6.99 -11.04
N ASP A 13 12.72 6.52 -11.58
CA ASP A 13 13.92 7.33 -11.76
C ASP A 13 13.63 8.38 -12.86
N SER A 14 14.24 9.56 -12.69
CA SER A 14 14.22 10.72 -13.61
C SER A 14 12.89 11.45 -13.81
N GLU A 15 12.48 12.22 -12.81
CA GLU A 15 12.37 13.68 -12.92
C GLU A 15 11.96 14.23 -11.55
N ASN A 16 12.74 15.16 -11.00
CA ASN A 16 12.42 15.88 -9.77
C ASN A 16 11.20 16.79 -9.99
N ASN A 17 10.02 16.20 -10.09
CA ASN A 17 8.77 16.92 -10.00
C ASN A 17 8.28 16.78 -8.56
N TYR A 18 8.45 17.84 -7.77
CA TYR A 18 7.80 18.08 -6.48
C TYR A 18 6.25 18.19 -6.60
N VAL A 19 5.66 17.60 -7.64
CA VAL A 19 4.23 17.46 -7.85
C VAL A 19 3.87 16.09 -7.28
N GLY A 20 3.32 16.10 -6.08
CA GLY A 20 3.16 14.91 -5.22
C GLY A 20 2.67 13.68 -5.96
N ALA A 21 3.37 12.56 -5.70
CA ALA A 21 3.04 11.18 -6.07
C ALA A 21 1.70 11.01 -6.80
N VAL A 22 1.71 11.25 -8.12
CA VAL A 22 0.50 11.22 -8.95
C VAL A 22 -0.07 9.79 -9.04
N ASN A 23 0.78 8.78 -8.80
CA ASN A 23 0.44 7.37 -8.81
C ASN A 23 0.28 6.82 -7.39
N THR A 24 -0.85 7.16 -6.76
CA THR A 24 -1.25 6.51 -5.50
C THR A 24 -1.76 5.11 -5.78
N CYS A 25 -1.10 4.09 -5.21
CA CYS A 25 -1.60 2.73 -5.24
C CYS A 25 -2.43 2.46 -3.99
N SER A 26 -3.55 1.77 -4.18
CA SER A 26 -4.34 1.28 -3.05
C SER A 26 -4.94 -0.07 -3.32
N ILE A 27 -4.96 -0.91 -2.29
CA ILE A 27 -5.65 -2.21 -2.32
C ILE A 27 -6.56 -2.33 -1.11
N VAL A 28 -7.63 -3.12 -1.25
CA VAL A 28 -8.54 -3.47 -0.15
C VAL A 28 -8.42 -4.95 0.16
N LYS A 29 -8.24 -5.30 1.43
CA LYS A 29 -8.18 -6.68 1.91
C LYS A 29 -8.95 -6.84 3.21
N GLU A 30 -9.40 -8.06 3.48
CA GLU A 30 -10.12 -8.40 4.70
C GLU A 30 -9.20 -9.08 5.72
N PHE A 31 -9.32 -8.66 6.98
CA PHE A 31 -8.59 -9.24 8.11
C PHE A 31 -9.53 -9.43 9.31
N ALA A 32 -9.10 -10.27 10.26
CA ALA A 32 -9.84 -10.51 11.49
C ALA A 32 -9.96 -9.24 12.35
N ASP A 33 -8.86 -8.50 12.47
CA ASP A 33 -8.73 -7.26 13.23
C ASP A 33 -7.62 -6.36 12.65
N PHE A 34 -7.42 -5.19 13.27
CA PHE A 34 -6.42 -4.21 12.85
C PHE A 34 -4.98 -4.72 13.03
N GLN A 35 -4.72 -5.50 14.08
CA GLN A 35 -3.38 -6.02 14.37
C GLN A 35 -2.95 -7.01 13.28
N ALA A 36 -3.85 -7.88 12.83
CA ALA A 36 -3.62 -8.79 11.70
C ALA A 36 -3.30 -8.03 10.40
N ALA A 37 -3.92 -6.86 10.17
CA ALA A 37 -3.59 -6.01 9.03
C ALA A 37 -2.19 -5.38 9.13
N ILE A 38 -1.75 -4.99 10.33
CA ILE A 38 -0.39 -4.48 10.60
C ILE A 38 0.64 -5.60 10.42
N ASP A 39 0.41 -6.75 11.04
CA ASP A 39 1.32 -7.90 11.01
C ASP A 39 1.53 -8.36 9.56
N TYR A 40 0.47 -8.41 8.77
CA TYR A 40 0.55 -8.72 7.35
C TYR A 40 1.49 -7.78 6.59
N VAL A 41 1.42 -6.46 6.83
CA VAL A 41 2.33 -5.49 6.18
C VAL A 41 3.76 -5.68 6.68
N ALA A 42 3.96 -5.94 7.98
CA ALA A 42 5.26 -6.16 8.58
C ALA A 42 5.96 -7.42 8.02
N ASP A 43 5.21 -8.52 7.84
CA ASP A 43 5.70 -9.76 7.23
C ASP A 43 6.14 -9.56 5.77
N HIS A 44 5.54 -8.58 5.09
CA HIS A 44 5.91 -8.16 3.73
C HIS A 44 6.91 -6.98 3.72
N LYS A 45 7.58 -6.72 4.85
CA LYS A 45 8.63 -5.70 4.98
C LYS A 45 8.14 -4.29 4.65
N GLY A 46 6.87 -3.99 4.88
CA GLY A 46 6.23 -2.72 4.54
C GLY A 46 5.65 -2.65 3.14
N PHE A 47 5.84 -3.65 2.28
CA PHE A 47 5.39 -3.61 0.89
C PHE A 47 4.14 -4.43 0.64
N LEU A 48 3.37 -4.06 -0.39
CA LEU A 48 2.27 -4.85 -0.92
C LEU A 48 2.33 -4.92 -2.45
N ILE A 49 1.93 -6.06 -3.00
CA ILE A 49 1.79 -6.26 -4.45
C ILE A 49 0.42 -5.72 -4.87
N ALA A 50 0.41 -4.91 -5.92
CA ALA A 50 -0.80 -4.37 -6.54
C ALA A 50 -1.62 -5.47 -7.24
N GLU A 51 -2.87 -5.16 -7.60
CA GLU A 51 -3.78 -6.13 -8.23
C GLU A 51 -3.30 -6.62 -9.60
N ASP A 52 -2.43 -5.85 -10.28
CA ASP A 52 -1.82 -6.25 -11.55
C ASP A 52 -0.80 -7.40 -11.40
N GLY A 53 -0.40 -7.73 -10.16
CA GLY A 53 0.62 -8.74 -9.84
C GLY A 53 2.04 -8.40 -10.32
N LYS A 54 2.25 -7.19 -10.84
CA LYS A 54 3.50 -6.75 -11.47
C LYS A 54 4.16 -5.60 -10.72
N THR A 55 3.37 -4.83 -9.99
CA THR A 55 3.82 -3.65 -9.26
C THR A 55 3.73 -3.89 -7.76
N ALA A 56 4.66 -3.31 -6.99
CA ALA A 56 4.58 -3.27 -5.54
C ALA A 56 4.73 -1.84 -5.04
N PHE A 57 4.10 -1.54 -3.91
CA PHE A 57 4.16 -0.23 -3.27
C PHE A 57 4.48 -0.37 -1.78
N ASN A 58 5.19 0.63 -1.26
CA ASN A 58 5.40 0.74 0.18
C ASN A 58 4.13 1.28 0.83
N VAL A 59 3.64 0.62 1.86
CA VAL A 59 2.42 1.01 2.59
C VAL A 59 2.74 2.23 3.44
N LEU A 60 1.98 3.31 3.20
CA LEU A 60 2.07 4.53 3.99
C LEU A 60 0.94 4.64 5.01
N THR A 61 -0.26 4.17 4.65
CA THR A 61 -1.42 4.19 5.55
C THR A 61 -2.25 2.92 5.44
N ILE A 62 -2.75 2.49 6.59
CA ILE A 62 -3.73 1.42 6.75
C ILE A 62 -4.99 2.07 7.34
N THR A 63 -6.15 1.84 6.74
CA THR A 63 -7.41 2.44 7.19
C THR A 63 -8.49 1.37 7.19
N GLU A 64 -9.14 1.15 8.33
CA GLU A 64 -10.36 0.35 8.39
C GLU A 64 -11.48 1.06 7.62
N ILE A 65 -12.23 0.32 6.81
CA ILE A 65 -13.35 0.82 6.04
C ILE A 65 -14.58 -0.07 6.26
N ASP A 66 -15.75 0.53 6.15
CA ASP A 66 -17.05 -0.16 6.26
C ASP A 66 -17.31 -1.13 5.09
#